data_AF-A0A2U3BBJ5-F1
#
_entry.id   AF-A0A2U3BBJ5-F1
#
_cell.length_a   1.000
_cell.length_b   1.000
_cell.length_c   1.000
_cell.angle_alpha   90.00
_cell.angle_beta   90.00
_cell.angle_gamma   90.00
#
_symmetry.space_group_name_H-M   'P 1'
#
loop_
_entity.id
_entity.type
_entity.pdbx_description
1 polymer ?
#
loop_
_entity_poly.entity_id
_entity_poly.type
_entity_poly.pdbx_seq_one_letter_code
_entity_poly.pdbx_strand_id
1 'polypeptide(L)' 'MADIDYQKLTENALQQIKTAQERYNFADAKYNQVREKFQLGEVDKIAFDEAFENRLQAYAELEELQHEHFAIKCLK' A
#
# COMPACT_ATOMS: atom_id res chain seq x y z
N MET A 1 -19.24 4.93 27.11
CA MET A 1 -19.32 5.61 25.80
C MET A 1 -17.98 5.61 25.07
N ALA A 2 -16.82 5.69 25.74
CA ALA A 2 -15.50 5.65 25.10
C ALA A 2 -15.15 4.35 24.32
N ASP A 3 -15.71 3.19 24.71
CA ASP A 3 -15.36 1.90 24.05
C ASP A 3 -15.94 1.73 22.64
N ILE A 4 -17.13 2.29 22.38
CA ILE A 4 -17.81 2.19 21.08
C ILE A 4 -17.11 3.06 20.03
N ASP A 5 -16.59 4.22 20.43
CA ASP A 5 -15.87 5.13 19.53
C ASP A 5 -14.49 4.58 19.17
N TYR A 6 -13.80 3.92 20.11
CA TYR A 6 -12.52 3.24 19.83
C TYR A 6 -12.68 2.07 18.85
N GLN A 7 -13.73 1.25 19.00
CA GLN A 7 -13.98 0.12 18.10
C GLN A 7 -14.21 0.59 16.65
N LYS A 8 -15.03 1.62 16.47
CA LYS A 8 -15.28 2.22 15.14
C LYS A 8 -14.01 2.81 14.51
N LEU A 9 -13.16 3.47 15.29
CA LEU A 9 -11.88 3.99 14.83
C LEU A 9 -10.95 2.86 14.37
N THR A 10 -10.89 1.78 15.15
CA THR A 10 -10.07 0.60 14.85
C THR A 10 -10.54 -0.10 13.57
N GLU A 11 -11.85 -0.30 13.41
CA GLU A 11 -12.43 -0.90 12.21
C GLU A 11 -12.17 -0.07 10.95
N ASN A 12 -12.30 1.26 11.05
CA ASN A 12 -12.02 2.15 9.93
C ASN A 12 -10.54 2.11 9.52
N ALA A 13 -9.63 2.15 10.49
CA ALA A 13 -8.19 2.02 10.22
C ALA A 13 -7.83 0.67 9.56
N LEU A 14 -8.41 -0.44 10.04
CA LEU A 14 -8.21 -1.76 9.42
C LEU A 14 -8.75 -1.82 7.99
N GLN A 15 -9.88 -1.17 7.73
CA GLN A 15 -10.45 -1.10 6.39
C GLN A 15 -9.57 -0.30 5.43
N GLN A 16 -9.01 0.82 5.89
CA GLN A 16 -8.04 1.63 5.12
C GLN A 16 -6.77 0.83 4.82
N ILE A 17 -6.20 0.14 5.81
CA ILE A 17 -5.04 -0.75 5.62
C ILE A 17 -5.35 -1.83 4.57
N LYS A 18 -6.53 -2.45 4.64
CA LYS A 18 -6.92 -3.47 3.66
C LYS A 18 -6.97 -2.89 2.24
N THR A 19 -7.56 -1.72 2.05
CA THR A 19 -7.62 -1.05 0.75
C THR A 19 -6.22 -0.67 0.25
N ALA A 20 -5.35 -0.14 1.10
CA ALA A 20 -3.96 0.17 0.75
C ALA A 20 -3.17 -1.10 0.39
N GLN A 21 -3.40 -2.21 1.10
CA GLN A 21 -2.80 -3.51 0.79
C GLN A 21 -3.21 -4.02 -0.59
N GLU A 22 -4.49 -3.90 -0.95
CA GLU A 22 -4.99 -4.27 -2.27
C GLU A 22 -4.35 -3.42 -3.38
N ARG A 23 -4.19 -2.10 -3.15
CA ARG A 23 -3.47 -1.19 -4.06
C ARG A 23 -2.00 -1.57 -4.22
N TYR A 24 -1.30 -1.83 -3.12
CA TYR A 24 0.08 -2.29 -3.15
C TYR A 24 0.22 -3.60 -3.92
N ASN A 25 -0.65 -4.57 -3.68
CA ASN A 25 -0.62 -5.85 -4.40
C ASN A 25 -0.84 -5.67 -5.91
N PHE A 26 -1.73 -4.75 -6.31
CA PHE A 26 -1.94 -4.42 -7.71
C PHE A 26 -0.71 -3.75 -8.33
N ALA A 27 -0.11 -2.77 -7.63
CA ALA A 27 1.09 -2.08 -8.09
C ALA A 27 2.31 -3.03 -8.18
N ASP A 28 2.47 -3.95 -7.22
CA ASP A 28 3.52 -4.96 -7.21
C ASP A 28 3.38 -5.94 -8.38
N ALA A 29 2.15 -6.42 -8.64
CA ALA A 29 1.87 -7.27 -9.79
C ALA A 29 2.16 -6.55 -11.11
N LYS A 30 1.79 -5.26 -11.22
CA LYS A 30 2.06 -4.44 -12.40
C LYS A 30 3.56 -4.23 -12.60
N TYR A 31 4.28 -3.91 -11.54
CA TYR A 31 5.74 -3.78 -11.57
C TYR A 31 6.42 -5.07 -12.02
N ASN A 32 6.01 -6.23 -11.51
CA ASN A 32 6.58 -7.52 -11.91
C ASN A 32 6.37 -7.79 -13.41
N GLN A 33 5.18 -7.51 -13.95
CA GLN A 33 4.91 -7.62 -15.38
C GLN A 33 5.77 -6.67 -16.22
N VAL A 34 5.90 -5.41 -15.80
CA VAL A 34 6.69 -4.42 -16.53
C VAL A 34 8.19 -4.75 -16.45
N ARG A 35 8.66 -5.25 -15.30
CA ARG A 35 10.05 -5.71 -15.12
C ARG A 35 10.40 -6.85 -16.08
N GLU A 36 9.52 -7.84 -16.22
CA GLU A 36 9.71 -8.95 -17.17
C GLU A 36 9.82 -8.42 -18.61
N LYS A 37 8.90 -7.54 -19.02
CA LYS A 37 8.94 -6.92 -20.34
C LYS A 37 10.19 -6.07 -20.56
N PHE A 38 10.65 -5.35 -19.54
CA PHE A 38 11.85 -4.53 -19.61
C PHE A 38 13.10 -5.39 -19.82
N GLN A 39 13.18 -6.53 -19.12
CA GLN A 39 14.25 -7.52 -19.30
C GLN A 39 14.27 -8.12 -20.71
N LEU A 40 13.11 -8.24 -21.35
CA LEU A 40 12.97 -8.67 -22.75
C LEU A 40 13.20 -7.53 -23.77
N GLY A 41 13.37 -6.29 -23.32
CA GLY A 41 13.49 -5.11 -24.17
C GLY A 41 12.18 -4.67 -24.83
N GLU A 42 11.03 -5.15 -24.35
CA GLU A 42 9.70 -4.87 -24.90
C GLU A 42 9.09 -3.55 -24.39
N VAL A 43 9.63 -3.01 -23.29
CA VAL A 43 9.26 -1.69 -22.75
C VAL A 43 10.53 -0.90 -22.47
N ASP A 44 10.41 0.43 -22.54
CA ASP A 44 11.52 1.32 -22.26
C ASP A 44 11.75 1.52 -20.75
N LYS A 45 12.85 2.22 -20.43
CA LYS A 45 13.23 2.53 -19.04
C LYS A 45 12.19 3.42 -18.34
N ILE A 46 11.49 4.28 -19.07
CA ILE A 46 10.51 5.21 -18.48
C ILE A 46 9.34 4.42 -17.94
N ALA A 47 8.78 3.50 -18.73
CA ALA A 47 7.70 2.63 -18.29
C ALA A 47 8.09 1.75 -17.08
N PHE A 48 9.34 1.28 -17.05
CA PHE A 48 9.89 0.55 -15.90
C PHE A 48 9.99 1.42 -14.64
N ASP A 49 10.56 2.61 -14.75
CA ASP A 49 10.72 3.55 -13.65
C ASP A 49 9.34 3.98 -13.09
N GLU A 50 8.37 4.28 -13.95
CA GLU A 50 6.99 4.61 -13.55
C GLU A 50 6.32 3.46 -12.77
N ALA A 51 6.48 2.22 -13.23
CA ALA A 51 5.92 1.06 -12.54
C ALA A 51 6.59 0.84 -11.17
N PHE A 52 7.90 1.11 -11.07
CA PHE A 52 8.63 1.03 -9.83
C PHE A 52 8.22 2.13 -8.84
N GLU A 53 8.09 3.37 -9.29
CA GLU A 53 7.63 4.50 -8.47
C GLU A 53 6.21 4.28 -7.93
N ASN A 54 5.29 3.80 -8.78
CA ASN A 54 3.93 3.47 -8.35
C ASN A 54 3.91 2.40 -7.25
N ARG A 55 4.75 1.37 -7.39
CA ARG A 55 4.90 0.33 -6.36
C ARG A 55 5.43 0.91 -5.05
N LEU A 56 6.43 1.79 -5.13
CA LEU A 56 7.02 2.44 -3.96
C LEU A 56 6.01 3.33 -3.23
N GLN A 57 5.24 4.12 -3.97
CA GLN A 57 4.19 4.99 -3.41
C GLN A 57 3.10 4.18 -2.71
N ALA A 58 2.61 3.11 -3.33
CA ALA A 58 1.61 2.24 -2.71
C ALA A 58 2.14 1.53 -1.45
N TYR A 59 3.42 1.19 -1.42
CA TYR A 59 4.06 0.63 -0.23
C TYR A 59 4.17 1.66 0.90
N ALA A 60 4.57 2.89 0.58
CA ALA A 60 4.66 3.97 1.57
C ALA A 60 3.28 4.29 2.19
N GLU A 61 2.23 4.38 1.39
CA GLU A 61 0.85 4.58 1.88
C GLU A 61 0.42 3.46 2.84
N LEU A 62 0.74 2.20 2.50
CA LEU A 62 0.44 1.05 3.36
C LEU A 62 1.20 1.10 4.68
N GLU A 63 2.49 1.45 4.65
CA GLU A 63 3.34 1.53 5.85
C GLU A 63 2.88 2.65 6.78
N GLU A 64 2.53 3.81 6.23
CA GLU A 64 1.98 4.94 6.99
C GLU A 64 0.70 4.54 7.73
N LEU A 65 -0.27 3.93 7.04
CA LEU A 65 -1.53 3.48 7.66
C LEU A 65 -1.30 2.39 8.72
N GLN A 66 -0.35 1.48 8.52
CA GLN A 66 0.01 0.48 9.52
C GLN A 66 0.65 1.13 10.76
N HIS A 67 1.49 2.13 10.56
CA HIS A 67 2.09 2.90 11.65
C HIS A 67 1.04 3.67 12.44
N GLU A 68 0.13 4.37 11.77
CA GLU A 68 -0.98 5.10 12.40
C GLU A 68 -1.86 4.17 13.22
N HIS A 69 -2.23 3.00 12.68
CA HIS A 69 -3.02 2.01 13.41
C HIS A 69 -2.28 1.46 14.63
N PHE A 70 -0.97 1.21 14.52
CA PHE A 70 -0.15 0.80 15.65
C PHE A 70 -0.11 1.87 16.73
N ALA A 71 0.04 3.16 16.36
CA ALA A 71 0.00 4.27 17.30
C ALA A 71 -1.34 4.36 18.04
N ILE A 72 -2.47 4.21 17.33
CA ILE A 72 -3.81 4.16 17.96
C ILE A 72 -3.90 3.01 18.98
N LYS A 73 -3.33 1.84 18.64
CA LYS A 73 -3.34 0.66 19.51
C LYS A 73 -2.46 0.83 20.75
N CYS A 74 -1.34 1.54 20.64
CA CYS A 74 -0.40 1.77 21.75
C CYS A 74 -0.83 2.89 22.71
N LEU A 75 -1.75 3.76 22.31
CA LEU A 75 -2.31 4.83 23.16
C LEU A 75 -3.41 4.32 24.12
N LYS A 76 -3.79 3.04 24.03
CA LYS A 76 -4.78 2.37 24.88
C LYS A 76 -4.12 1.55 25.97
#